data_AF-Q6MTK4-F1
#
_entry.id   AF-Q6MTK4-F1
#
_cell.length_a   1.000
_cell.length_b   1.000
_cell.length_c   1.000
_cell.angle_alpha   90.00
_cell.angle_beta   90.00
_cell.angle_gamma   90.00
#
_symmetry.space_group_name_H-M   'P 1'
#
loop_
_entity.id
_entity.type
_entity.pdbx_description
1 polymer ?
#
loop_
_entity_poly.entity_id
_entity_poly.type
_entity_poly.pdbx_seq_one_letter_code
_entity_poly.pdbx_strand_id
1 'polypeptide(L)'
;MFCILNFSNILISFLIGVLLAFVKTGQNRVIIFNFYILFFTCCLLFVLILKMIQFFFNKNLEDKTTYIVLTNQVSRNKFFISQYFLIILILAINVLVSFLLINLAYSVFNRFKYDIFILKMTLVYLLYNLFASFCLINFISMLMFLFSLQTTTIICTLLLSLCFVANIPMSFVRANEKSYSIKVLTQIITMKILS
;
A
#
# COMPACT_ATOMS: atom_id res chain seq x y z
N MET A 1 3.60 3.48 -18.86
CA MET A 1 3.76 3.83 -17.42
C MET A 1 2.91 2.96 -16.50
N PHE A 2 1.60 2.79 -16.74
CA PHE A 2 0.73 1.95 -15.91
C PHE A 2 1.22 0.48 -15.81
N CYS A 3 1.62 -0.14 -16.93
CA CYS A 3 2.19 -1.49 -16.93
C CYS A 3 3.47 -1.62 -16.09
N ILE A 4 4.32 -0.59 -16.11
CA ILE A 4 5.59 -0.55 -15.33
C ILE A 4 5.28 -0.49 -13.83
N LEU A 5 4.28 0.32 -13.44
CA LEU A 5 3.84 0.44 -12.05
C LEU A 5 3.23 -0.86 -11.52
N ASN A 6 2.37 -1.53 -12.31
CA ASN A 6 1.81 -2.82 -11.93
C ASN A 6 2.89 -3.92 -11.86
N PHE A 7 3.84 -3.92 -12.80
CA PHE A 7 4.96 -4.87 -12.78
C PHE A 7 5.84 -4.67 -11.53
N SER A 8 6.17 -3.42 -11.19
CA SER A 8 6.89 -3.08 -9.96
C SER A 8 6.14 -3.56 -8.72
N ASN A 9 4.81 -3.38 -8.70
CA ASN A 9 3.97 -3.82 -7.59
C ASN A 9 4.01 -5.35 -7.38
N ILE A 10 3.95 -6.11 -8.48
CA ILE A 10 4.07 -7.58 -8.48
C ILE A 10 5.46 -8.00 -7.99
N LEU A 11 6.52 -7.37 -8.49
CA LEU A 11 7.91 -7.70 -8.16
C LEU A 11 8.19 -7.46 -6.68
N ILE A 12 7.75 -6.33 -6.13
CA ILE A 12 7.93 -5.98 -4.71
C ILE A 12 7.13 -6.93 -3.80
N SER A 13 5.90 -7.28 -4.18
CA SER A 13 5.09 -8.27 -3.46
C SER A 13 5.74 -9.64 -3.43
N PHE A 14 6.36 -10.06 -4.54
CA PHE A 14 7.07 -11.33 -4.65
C PHE A 14 8.34 -11.34 -3.77
N LEU A 15 9.19 -10.32 -3.87
CA LEU A 15 10.43 -10.21 -3.07
C LEU A 15 10.15 -10.31 -1.56
N ILE A 16 9.02 -9.76 -1.11
CA ILE A 16 8.67 -9.75 0.30
C ILE A 16 8.12 -11.10 0.76
N GLY A 17 7.33 -11.77 -0.09
CA GLY A 17 6.95 -13.17 0.14
C GLY A 17 8.16 -14.09 0.31
N VAL A 18 9.22 -13.87 -0.48
CA VAL A 18 10.50 -14.57 -0.36
C VAL A 18 11.20 -14.22 0.97
N LEU A 19 11.34 -12.93 1.29
CA LEU A 19 12.01 -12.47 2.53
C LEU A 19 11.34 -13.02 3.79
N LEU A 20 10.01 -13.08 3.83
CA LEU A 20 9.24 -13.65 4.93
C LEU A 20 9.52 -15.14 5.16
N ALA A 21 9.81 -15.89 4.10
CA ALA A 21 10.10 -17.31 4.20
C ALA A 21 11.50 -17.59 4.79
N PHE A 22 12.48 -16.70 4.57
CA PHE A 22 13.84 -16.87 5.09
C PHE A 22 13.98 -16.49 6.58
N VAL A 23 13.07 -15.68 7.13
CA VAL A 23 13.17 -15.19 8.51
C VAL A 23 12.57 -16.22 9.48
N LYS A 24 13.40 -16.83 10.32
CA LYS A 24 12.96 -17.90 11.25
C LYS A 24 12.29 -17.39 12.53
N THR A 25 12.61 -16.18 12.99
CA THR A 25 12.08 -15.60 14.23
C THR A 25 10.78 -14.81 14.03
N GLY A 26 9.73 -15.14 14.79
CA GLY A 26 8.40 -14.52 14.65
C GLY A 26 8.39 -13.00 14.86
N GLN A 27 9.20 -12.46 15.78
CA GLN A 27 9.29 -11.02 16.01
C GLN A 27 9.89 -10.26 14.81
N ASN A 28 10.93 -10.80 14.17
CA ASN A 28 11.55 -10.15 13.02
C ASN A 28 10.65 -10.21 11.77
N ARG A 29 9.86 -11.29 11.62
CA ARG A 29 8.82 -11.37 10.56
C ARG A 29 7.84 -10.21 10.66
N VAL A 30 7.37 -9.90 11.87
CA VAL A 30 6.39 -8.82 12.09
C VAL A 30 6.97 -7.43 11.78
N ILE A 31 8.24 -7.19 12.15
CA ILE A 31 8.89 -5.89 11.89
C ILE A 31 9.08 -5.67 10.39
N ILE A 32 9.59 -6.68 9.68
CA ILE A 32 9.79 -6.62 8.21
C ILE A 32 8.45 -6.46 7.50
N PHE A 33 7.42 -7.19 7.94
CA PHE A 33 6.08 -7.08 7.36
C PHE A 33 5.45 -5.70 7.61
N ASN A 34 5.58 -5.13 8.81
CA ASN A 34 5.06 -3.79 9.08
C ASN A 34 5.75 -2.71 8.24
N PHE A 35 7.07 -2.80 8.06
CA PHE A 35 7.79 -1.90 7.16
C PHE A 35 7.31 -2.05 5.71
N TYR A 36 7.10 -3.28 5.26
CA TYR A 36 6.54 -3.57 3.94
C TYR A 36 5.16 -2.96 3.73
N ILE A 37 4.23 -3.18 4.68
CA ILE A 37 2.88 -2.61 4.62
C ILE A 37 2.98 -1.11 4.40
N LEU A 38 3.81 -0.45 5.21
CA LEU A 38 3.96 0.99 5.19
C LEU A 38 4.52 1.49 3.86
N PHE A 39 5.58 0.85 3.35
CA PHE A 39 6.14 1.16 2.04
C PHE A 39 5.13 0.95 0.91
N PHE A 40 4.39 -0.15 0.95
CA PHE A 40 3.40 -0.49 -0.07
C PHE A 40 2.24 0.50 -0.08
N THR A 41 1.64 0.76 1.09
CA THR A 41 0.47 1.66 1.21
C THR A 41 0.87 3.10 0.91
N CYS A 42 2.02 3.57 1.42
CA CYS A 42 2.48 4.92 1.16
C CYS A 42 2.97 5.08 -0.28
N CYS A 43 3.95 4.31 -0.76
CA CYS A 43 4.58 4.60 -2.05
C CYS A 43 3.83 4.00 -3.25
N LEU A 44 3.56 2.71 -3.24
CA LEU A 44 3.04 2.03 -4.44
C LEU A 44 1.56 2.31 -4.67
N LEU A 45 0.75 2.13 -3.62
CA LEU A 45 -0.70 2.27 -3.73
C LEU A 45 -1.10 3.73 -3.99
N PHE A 46 -0.44 4.69 -3.33
CA PHE A 46 -0.68 6.11 -3.55
C PHE A 46 -0.33 6.57 -4.97
N VAL A 47 0.87 6.23 -5.47
CA VAL A 47 1.29 6.63 -6.82
C VAL A 47 0.39 5.99 -7.89
N LEU A 48 -0.05 4.74 -7.65
CA LEU A 48 -0.98 4.04 -8.55
C LEU A 48 -2.35 4.73 -8.57
N ILE A 49 -2.92 5.11 -7.42
CA ILE A 49 -4.19 5.88 -7.36
C ILE A 49 -4.05 7.23 -8.08
N LEU A 50 -2.99 7.97 -7.80
CA LEU A 50 -2.75 9.28 -8.41
C LEU A 50 -2.67 9.19 -9.94
N LYS A 51 -1.94 8.21 -10.47
CA LYS A 51 -1.83 8.01 -11.92
C LYS A 51 -3.14 7.55 -12.55
N MET A 52 -3.92 6.72 -11.85
CA MET A 52 -5.24 6.30 -12.31
C MET A 52 -6.20 7.47 -12.43
N ILE A 53 -6.28 8.31 -11.39
CA ILE A 53 -7.14 9.49 -11.39
C ILE A 53 -6.67 10.47 -12.49
N GLN A 54 -5.37 10.73 -12.63
CA GLN A 54 -4.85 11.57 -13.71
C GLN A 54 -5.20 11.06 -15.10
N PHE A 55 -5.07 9.75 -15.33
CA PHE A 55 -5.38 9.14 -16.61
C PHE A 55 -6.87 9.29 -16.96
N PHE A 56 -7.76 9.04 -16.01
CA PHE A 56 -9.20 9.17 -16.23
C PHE A 56 -9.63 10.63 -16.41
N PHE A 57 -9.11 11.58 -15.64
CA PHE A 57 -9.51 12.98 -15.82
C PHE A 57 -8.88 13.65 -17.05
N ASN A 58 -7.60 13.41 -17.34
CA ASN A 58 -6.91 14.08 -18.43
C ASN A 58 -7.28 13.49 -19.81
N LYS A 59 -7.33 12.16 -19.93
CA LYS A 59 -7.61 11.51 -21.22
C LYS A 59 -9.04 11.75 -21.70
N ASN A 60 -10.03 11.82 -20.80
CA ASN A 60 -11.41 12.10 -21.18
C ASN A 60 -11.65 13.57 -21.54
N LEU A 61 -10.87 14.50 -20.99
CA LEU A 61 -10.89 15.91 -21.41
C LEU A 61 -10.21 16.11 -22.77
N GLU A 62 -9.11 15.40 -23.05
CA GLU A 62 -8.32 15.56 -24.28
C GLU A 62 -8.89 14.81 -25.50
N ASP A 63 -9.41 13.58 -25.37
CA ASP A 63 -9.74 12.72 -26.53
C ASP A 63 -11.06 13.08 -27.26
N LYS A 64 -11.79 14.15 -26.88
CA LYS A 64 -13.16 14.45 -27.39
C LYS A 64 -14.15 13.26 -27.28
N THR A 65 -13.79 12.17 -26.60
CA THR A 65 -14.64 11.01 -26.33
C THR A 65 -15.80 11.38 -25.43
N THR A 66 -15.60 12.32 -24.51
CA THR A 66 -16.69 12.93 -23.74
C THR A 66 -17.69 13.64 -24.66
N TYR A 67 -17.22 14.26 -25.75
CA TYR A 67 -18.08 14.87 -26.77
C TYR A 67 -18.89 13.83 -27.55
N ILE A 68 -18.26 12.71 -27.96
CA ILE A 68 -18.92 11.58 -28.66
C ILE A 68 -19.96 10.89 -27.76
N VAL A 69 -19.64 10.69 -26.48
CA VAL A 69 -20.56 10.10 -25.48
C VAL A 69 -21.72 11.07 -25.14
N LEU A 70 -21.45 12.38 -25.11
CA LEU A 70 -22.48 13.43 -25.01
C LEU A 70 -23.38 13.46 -26.25
N THR A 71 -22.83 13.19 -27.44
CA THR A 71 -23.64 13.08 -28.68
C THR A 71 -24.53 11.83 -28.65
N ASN A 72 -24.10 10.77 -27.97
CA ASN A 72 -24.86 9.52 -27.76
C ASN A 72 -25.88 9.56 -26.59
N GLN A 73 -26.30 10.75 -26.12
CA GLN A 73 -27.31 10.93 -25.05
C GLN A 73 -26.99 10.25 -23.70
N VAL A 74 -25.74 9.88 -23.42
CA VAL A 74 -25.38 9.34 -22.11
C VAL A 74 -25.23 10.48 -21.13
N SER A 75 -25.94 10.44 -20.00
CA SER A 75 -25.88 11.51 -19.01
C SER A 75 -24.50 11.59 -18.36
N ARG A 76 -23.96 12.82 -18.24
CA ARG A 76 -22.62 13.12 -17.68
C ARG A 76 -22.37 12.44 -16.33
N ASN A 77 -23.36 12.44 -15.43
CA ASN A 77 -23.23 11.79 -14.12
C ASN A 77 -23.03 10.27 -14.21
N LYS A 78 -23.70 9.57 -15.14
CA LYS A 78 -23.54 8.12 -15.28
C LYS A 78 -22.12 7.76 -15.72
N PHE A 79 -21.51 8.58 -16.56
CA PHE A 79 -20.12 8.41 -16.99
C PHE A 79 -19.13 8.59 -15.84
N PHE A 80 -19.27 9.66 -15.03
CA PHE A 80 -18.41 9.89 -13.87
C PHE A 80 -18.54 8.78 -12.82
N ILE A 81 -19.76 8.32 -12.52
CA ILE A 81 -19.99 7.23 -11.56
C ILE A 81 -19.39 5.92 -12.06
N SER A 82 -19.53 5.62 -13.36
CA SER A 82 -18.94 4.43 -13.97
C SER A 82 -17.41 4.44 -13.88
N GLN A 83 -16.76 5.58 -14.13
CA GLN A 83 -15.31 5.70 -13.99
C GLN A 83 -14.82 5.57 -12.56
N TYR A 84 -15.52 6.21 -11.61
CA TYR A 84 -15.21 6.08 -10.20
C TYR A 84 -15.28 4.61 -9.75
N PHE A 85 -16.31 3.88 -10.18
CA PHE A 85 -16.44 2.45 -9.90
C PHE A 85 -15.31 1.62 -10.54
N LEU A 86 -14.92 1.94 -11.77
CA LEU A 86 -13.84 1.26 -12.49
C LEU A 86 -12.49 1.44 -11.78
N ILE A 87 -12.21 2.65 -11.27
CA ILE A 87 -11.00 2.94 -10.49
C ILE A 87 -10.95 2.09 -9.22
N ILE A 88 -12.07 2.04 -8.47
CA ILE A 88 -12.17 1.22 -7.24
C ILE A 88 -11.95 -0.26 -7.56
N LEU A 89 -12.56 -0.76 -8.64
CA LEU A 89 -12.47 -2.17 -9.02
C LEU A 89 -11.04 -2.56 -9.41
N ILE A 90 -10.35 -1.74 -10.20
CA ILE A 90 -8.94 -2.00 -10.57
C ILE A 90 -8.03 -1.98 -9.34
N LEU A 91 -8.28 -1.10 -8.39
CA LEU A 91 -7.50 -1.04 -7.15
C LEU A 91 -7.76 -2.25 -6.26
N ALA A 92 -9.01 -2.67 -6.11
CA ALA A 92 -9.36 -3.87 -5.38
C ALA A 92 -8.66 -5.11 -5.97
N ILE A 93 -8.66 -5.26 -7.30
CA ILE A 93 -7.95 -6.34 -7.97
C ILE A 93 -6.44 -6.28 -7.70
N ASN A 94 -5.82 -5.09 -7.79
CA ASN A 94 -4.39 -4.94 -7.54
C ASN A 94 -4.00 -5.32 -6.10
N VAL A 95 -4.78 -4.88 -5.12
CA VAL A 95 -4.57 -5.23 -3.70
C VAL A 95 -4.74 -6.73 -3.48
N LEU A 96 -5.74 -7.34 -4.11
CA LEU A 96 -6.01 -8.78 -4.02
C LEU A 96 -4.91 -9.63 -4.67
N VAL A 97 -4.44 -9.25 -5.87
CA VAL A 97 -3.31 -9.90 -6.55
C VAL A 97 -2.03 -9.81 -5.71
N SER A 98 -1.77 -8.65 -5.10
CA SER A 98 -0.60 -8.46 -4.23
C SER A 98 -0.68 -9.37 -2.99
N PHE A 99 -1.87 -9.48 -2.37
CA PHE A 99 -2.11 -10.40 -1.26
C PHE A 99 -1.91 -11.88 -1.65
N LEU A 100 -2.43 -12.29 -2.80
CA LEU A 100 -2.27 -13.66 -3.29
C LEU A 100 -0.80 -13.99 -3.55
N LEU A 101 -0.05 -13.07 -4.17
CA LEU A 101 1.37 -13.26 -4.44
C LEU A 101 2.21 -13.45 -3.18
N ILE A 102 1.97 -12.64 -2.13
CA ILE A 102 2.69 -12.77 -0.86
C ILE A 102 2.42 -14.15 -0.24
N ASN A 103 1.15 -14.56 -0.17
CA ASN A 103 0.77 -15.84 0.43
C ASN A 103 1.24 -17.05 -0.38
N LEU A 104 1.21 -16.96 -1.71
CA LEU A 104 1.68 -18.02 -2.60
C LEU A 104 3.20 -18.16 -2.51
N ALA A 105 3.94 -17.06 -2.60
CA ALA A 105 5.39 -17.06 -2.42
C ALA A 105 5.77 -17.65 -1.05
N TYR A 106 5.14 -17.20 0.04
CA TYR A 106 5.39 -17.74 1.37
C TYR A 106 5.16 -19.26 1.46
N SER A 107 4.07 -19.77 0.88
CA SER A 107 3.73 -21.19 0.89
C SER A 107 4.72 -22.07 0.13
N VAL A 108 5.16 -21.60 -1.05
CA VAL A 108 6.13 -22.31 -1.89
C VAL A 108 7.46 -22.49 -1.17
N PHE A 109 7.95 -21.44 -0.51
CA PHE A 109 9.24 -21.51 0.20
C PHE A 109 9.17 -22.25 1.54
N ASN A 110 7.99 -22.36 2.16
CA ASN A 110 7.81 -23.03 3.45
C ASN A 110 7.26 -24.48 3.34
N ARG A 111 7.35 -25.10 2.15
CA ARG A 111 6.92 -26.49 1.87
C ARG A 111 5.47 -26.77 2.29
N PHE A 112 4.54 -25.85 2.04
CA PHE A 112 3.11 -25.98 2.35
C PHE A 112 2.75 -26.15 3.85
N LYS A 113 3.67 -25.94 4.79
CA LYS A 113 3.34 -25.82 6.21
C LYS A 113 2.82 -24.41 6.48
N TYR A 114 1.50 -24.26 6.46
CA TYR A 114 0.83 -22.98 6.69
C TYR A 114 0.72 -22.66 8.18
N ASP A 115 1.46 -21.63 8.61
CA ASP A 115 1.23 -21.01 9.92
C ASP A 115 0.02 -20.07 9.85
N ILE A 116 -0.99 -20.33 10.69
CA ILE A 116 -2.22 -19.51 10.83
C ILE A 116 -1.89 -18.03 11.15
N PHE A 117 -0.74 -17.79 11.78
CA PHE A 117 -0.26 -16.45 12.13
C PHE A 117 -0.07 -15.53 10.91
N ILE A 118 0.52 -16.04 9.83
CA ILE A 118 0.81 -15.22 8.63
C ILE A 118 -0.45 -14.93 7.83
N LEU A 119 -1.38 -15.89 7.78
CA LEU A 119 -2.68 -15.68 7.15
C LEU A 119 -3.48 -14.57 7.85
N LYS A 120 -3.51 -14.56 9.20
CA LYS A 120 -4.17 -13.49 9.96
C LYS A 120 -3.52 -12.14 9.69
N MET A 121 -2.19 -12.09 9.65
CA MET A 121 -1.44 -10.84 9.42
C MET A 121 -1.71 -10.25 8.02
N THR A 122 -1.69 -11.11 6.99
CA THR A 122 -1.95 -10.69 5.60
C THR A 122 -3.41 -10.30 5.37
N LEU A 123 -4.36 -10.92 6.08
CA LEU A 123 -5.79 -10.56 6.02
C LEU A 123 -6.08 -9.17 6.63
N VAL A 124 -5.50 -8.88 7.79
CA VAL A 124 -5.61 -7.54 8.41
C VAL A 124 -5.03 -6.48 7.46
N TYR A 125 -3.91 -6.78 6.82
CA TYR A 125 -3.31 -5.92 5.80
C TYR A 125 -4.24 -5.70 4.59
N LEU A 126 -4.89 -6.74 4.07
CA LEU A 126 -5.83 -6.64 2.95
C LEU A 126 -6.96 -5.66 3.27
N LEU A 127 -7.59 -5.82 4.43
CA LEU A 127 -8.69 -4.96 4.87
C LEU A 127 -8.24 -3.51 5.07
N TYR A 128 -7.08 -3.32 5.70
CA TYR A 128 -6.52 -1.99 5.90
C TYR A 128 -6.24 -1.28 4.56
N ASN A 129 -5.65 -1.98 3.59
CA ASN A 129 -5.34 -1.40 2.28
C ASN A 129 -6.61 -1.06 1.48
N LEU A 130 -7.64 -1.89 1.54
CA LEU A 130 -8.91 -1.59 0.89
C LEU A 130 -9.52 -0.30 1.46
N PHE A 131 -9.57 -0.18 2.79
CA PHE A 131 -10.09 1.03 3.44
C PHE A 131 -9.24 2.28 3.13
N ALA A 132 -7.91 2.17 3.24
CA ALA A 132 -6.99 3.26 2.94
C ALA A 132 -7.12 3.71 1.47
N SER A 133 -7.23 2.75 0.54
CA SER A 133 -7.42 3.06 -0.88
C SER A 133 -8.72 3.81 -1.14
N PHE A 134 -9.81 3.42 -0.49
CA PHE A 134 -11.09 4.11 -0.61
C PHE A 134 -11.01 5.56 -0.12
N CYS A 135 -10.40 5.80 1.05
CA CYS A 135 -10.19 7.16 1.56
C CYS A 135 -9.31 8.00 0.62
N LEU A 136 -8.23 7.42 0.09
CA LEU A 136 -7.31 8.10 -0.83
C LEU A 136 -7.97 8.48 -2.16
N ILE A 137 -8.79 7.61 -2.75
CA ILE A 137 -9.52 7.91 -3.98
C ILE A 137 -10.44 9.12 -3.77
N ASN A 138 -11.21 9.10 -2.67
CA ASN A 138 -12.13 10.21 -2.36
C ASN A 138 -11.37 11.52 -2.14
N PHE A 139 -10.26 11.48 -1.40
CA PHE A 139 -9.43 12.65 -1.15
C PHE A 139 -8.82 13.22 -2.44
N ILE A 140 -8.18 12.38 -3.25
CA ILE A 140 -7.52 12.83 -4.49
C ILE A 140 -8.56 13.28 -5.52
N SER A 141 -9.71 12.59 -5.61
CA SER A 141 -10.82 13.02 -6.49
C SER A 141 -11.33 14.40 -6.08
N MET A 142 -11.50 14.69 -4.79
CA MET A 142 -11.91 16.01 -4.31
C MET A 142 -10.85 17.08 -4.67
N LEU A 143 -9.57 16.77 -4.47
CA LEU A 143 -8.47 17.66 -4.77
C LEU A 143 -8.43 18.04 -6.26
N MET A 144 -8.70 17.06 -7.14
CA MET A 144 -8.77 17.23 -8.59
C MET A 144 -9.92 18.11 -9.07
N PHE A 145 -11.02 18.18 -8.34
CA PHE A 145 -12.11 19.11 -8.67
C PHE A 145 -11.81 20.55 -8.25
N LEU A 146 -11.00 20.75 -7.20
CA LEU A 146 -10.69 22.07 -6.65
C LEU A 146 -9.47 22.72 -7.32
N PHE A 147 -8.52 21.92 -7.79
CA PHE A 147 -7.23 22.40 -8.29
C PHE A 147 -6.92 21.86 -9.69
N SER A 148 -6.03 22.56 -10.41
CA SER A 148 -5.51 22.07 -11.68
C SER A 148 -4.73 20.76 -11.51
N LEU A 149 -4.64 19.96 -12.58
CA LEU A 149 -3.94 18.68 -12.61
C LEU A 149 -2.49 18.79 -12.08
N GLN A 150 -1.77 19.85 -12.47
CA GLN A 150 -0.38 20.04 -12.08
C GLN A 150 -0.26 20.33 -10.57
N THR A 151 -1.12 21.20 -10.05
CA THR A 151 -1.14 21.55 -8.62
C THR A 151 -1.51 20.36 -7.73
N THR A 152 -2.44 19.50 -8.14
CA THR A 152 -2.78 18.30 -7.36
C THR A 152 -1.63 17.30 -7.33
N THR A 153 -0.89 17.16 -8.44
CA THR A 153 0.29 16.28 -8.47
C THR A 153 1.33 16.70 -7.42
N ILE A 154 1.62 18.00 -7.34
CA ILE A 154 2.63 18.56 -6.44
C ILE A 154 2.22 18.33 -4.99
N ILE A 155 0.97 18.69 -4.64
CA ILE A 155 0.43 18.50 -3.28
C ILE A 155 0.47 17.02 -2.88
N CYS A 156 0.06 16.12 -3.77
CA CYS A 156 0.09 14.69 -3.51
C CYS A 156 1.53 14.16 -3.34
N THR A 157 2.49 14.61 -4.14
CA THR A 157 3.90 14.20 -3.97
C THR A 157 4.52 14.73 -2.68
N LEU A 158 4.15 15.93 -2.25
CA LEU A 158 4.57 16.48 -0.96
C LEU A 158 3.99 15.66 0.19
N LEU A 159 2.69 15.34 0.14
CA LEU A 159 2.00 14.53 1.14
C LEU A 159 2.64 13.14 1.24
N LEU A 160 2.94 12.51 0.10
CA LEU A 160 3.69 11.26 0.02
C LEU A 160 5.04 11.34 0.72
N SER A 161 5.82 12.39 0.44
CA SER A 161 7.15 12.58 1.02
C SER A 161 7.09 12.76 2.53
N LEU A 162 6.12 13.56 3.03
CA LEU A 162 5.91 13.79 4.46
C LEU A 162 5.47 12.52 5.18
N CYS A 163 4.54 11.74 4.59
CA CYS A 163 4.14 10.45 5.14
C CYS A 163 5.31 9.47 5.23
N PHE A 164 6.19 9.45 4.22
CA PHE A 164 7.36 8.57 4.24
C PHE A 164 8.37 9.00 5.32
N VAL A 165 8.71 10.29 5.37
CA VAL A 165 9.65 10.85 6.34
C VAL A 165 9.15 10.70 7.78
N ALA A 166 7.86 10.86 8.05
CA ALA A 166 7.30 10.70 9.40
C ALA A 166 7.35 9.25 9.89
N ASN A 167 7.24 8.28 8.98
CA ASN A 167 7.14 6.86 9.35
C ASN A 167 8.51 6.17 9.53
N ILE A 168 9.58 6.69 8.92
CA ILE A 168 10.94 6.17 9.10
C ILE A 168 11.38 6.23 10.58
N PRO A 169 11.39 7.40 11.26
CA PRO A 169 11.83 7.49 12.66
C PRO A 169 10.99 6.61 13.58
N MET A 170 9.67 6.52 13.36
CA MET A 170 8.79 5.73 14.20
C MET A 170 9.08 4.23 14.12
N SER A 171 9.53 3.75 12.95
CA SER A 171 10.00 2.36 12.81
C SER A 171 11.33 2.10 13.53
N PHE A 172 12.25 3.07 13.54
CA PHE A 172 13.53 2.99 14.25
C PHE A 172 13.40 3.14 15.78
N VAL A 173 12.57 4.07 16.25
CA VAL A 173 12.33 4.30 17.69
C VAL A 173 11.71 3.07 18.35
N ARG A 174 10.71 2.44 17.71
CA ARG A 174 10.12 1.18 18.22
C ARG A 174 11.09 0.00 18.20
N ALA A 175 12.06 -0.02 17.29
CA ALA A 175 13.12 -1.03 17.29
C ALA A 175 14.11 -0.81 18.46
N ASN A 176 14.43 0.45 18.76
CA ASN A 176 15.31 0.82 19.86
C ASN A 176 14.66 0.59 21.24
N GLU A 177 13.37 0.89 21.41
CA GLU A 177 12.65 0.66 22.67
C GLU A 177 12.63 -0.83 23.09
N LYS A 178 12.52 -1.76 22.13
CA LYS A 178 12.64 -3.20 22.41
C LYS A 178 14.06 -3.62 22.79
N SER A 179 15.07 -2.91 22.34
CA SER A 179 16.47 -3.21 22.70
C SER A 179 16.82 -2.71 24.11
N TYR A 180 16.16 -1.65 24.59
CA TYR A 180 16.39 -1.12 25.95
C TYR A 180 15.79 -2.00 27.04
N SER A 181 14.60 -2.58 26.83
CA SER A 181 13.97 -3.46 27.84
C SER A 181 14.76 -4.75 28.10
N ILE A 182 15.48 -5.27 27.09
CA ILE A 182 16.35 -6.44 27.24
C ILE A 182 17.62 -6.09 28.04
N LYS A 183 18.18 -4.89 27.85
CA LYS A 183 19.36 -4.44 28.62
C LYS A 183 19.07 -4.28 30.10
N VAL A 184 17.91 -3.71 30.44
CA VAL A 184 17.48 -3.53 31.84
C VAL A 184 17.25 -4.88 32.52
N LEU A 185 16.58 -5.83 31.86
CA LEU A 185 16.35 -7.16 32.42
C LEU A 185 17.64 -7.96 32.61
N THR A 186 18.57 -7.86 31.66
CA THR A 186 19.88 -8.54 31.75
C THR A 186 20.72 -7.98 32.90
N GLN A 187 20.73 -6.65 33.10
CA GLN A 187 21.41 -6.02 34.24
C GLN A 187 20.83 -6.46 35.59
N ILE A 188 19.50 -6.55 35.70
CA ILE A 188 18.82 -6.99 36.94
C ILE A 188 19.14 -8.46 37.25
N ILE A 189 19.20 -9.33 36.24
CA ILE A 189 19.55 -10.75 36.43
C ILE A 189 21.02 -10.89 36.85
N THR A 190 21.95 -10.15 36.23
CA THR A 190 23.38 -10.18 36.65
C THR A 190 23.59 -9.64 38.07
N MET A 191 22.83 -8.64 38.51
CA MET A 191 22.90 -8.16 39.90
C MET A 191 22.37 -9.19 40.90
N LYS A 192 21.39 -10.00 40.52
CA LYS A 192 20.78 -11.02 41.40
C LYS A 192 21.59 -12.32 41.52
N ILE A 193 22.53 -12.56 40.60
CA ILE A 193 23.45 -13.71 40.63
C ILE A 193 24.72 -13.39 41.44
N LEU A 194 25.01 -12.10 41.66
CA LEU A 194 26.17 -11.60 42.42
C LEU A 194 25.87 -11.26 43.90
N SER A 195 24.64 -11.53 44.37
CA SER A 195 24.19 -11.38 45.76
C SER A 195 23.83 -12.74 46.35
#